data_AF-A0A5C2RVU7-F1
#
_entry.id   AF-A0A5C2RVU7-F1
#
_cell.length_a   1.000
_cell.length_b   1.000
_cell.length_c   1.000
_cell.angle_alpha   90.00
_cell.angle_beta   90.00
_cell.angle_gamma   90.00
#
_symmetry.space_group_name_H-M   'P 1'
#
loop_
_entity.id
_entity.type
_entity.pdbx_description
1 polymer ?
#
loop_
_entity_poly.entity_id
_entity_poly.type
_entity_poly.pdbx_seq_one_letter_code
_entity_poly.pdbx_strand_id
1 'polypeptide(L)'
;MSPPEKKQRTEEYILYYWPGIPGRGEYVRLALEYAGIPYRENHKDVPKILTKTEKIGTPPHFAPPALQLPSGRVISQTPAILNHIGPRCGLAGVLGSKLNTLTAEGRTALRELSDEELEKAEEERSVVNQLTLTALDWCNESHDVHHPIATSLYYEEQQEAAAQAAEVFRKIRIPRWLEYFESVLASNPATEGTNEGRTYLVGKQTTTADLVLFHVLDGNLFAFPARLGQLRKSGKYDNVFALHERVKGEKGIGEYIASGRRQKFSMGLFRYYEELDGEEKET
;
A
#
# COMPACT_ATOMS: atom_id res chain seq x y z
N MET A 1 -40.55 26.75 -10.56
CA MET A 1 -39.17 26.24 -10.72
C MET A 1 -39.15 24.81 -10.26
N SER A 2 -38.85 23.86 -11.15
CA SER A 2 -38.72 22.44 -10.76
C SER A 2 -37.49 22.27 -9.87
N PRO A 3 -37.54 21.40 -8.83
CA PRO A 3 -36.35 21.09 -8.03
C PRO A 3 -35.23 20.55 -8.93
N PRO A 4 -33.96 20.87 -8.63
CA PRO A 4 -32.85 20.31 -9.40
C PRO A 4 -32.87 18.79 -9.29
N GLU A 5 -32.79 18.11 -10.44
CA GLU A 5 -32.62 16.66 -10.50
C GLU A 5 -31.44 16.25 -9.62
N LYS A 6 -31.72 15.41 -8.60
CA LYS A 6 -30.67 14.77 -7.81
C LYS A 6 -29.87 13.89 -8.76
N LYS A 7 -28.69 14.37 -9.19
CA LYS A 7 -27.70 13.55 -9.88
C LYS A 7 -27.55 12.24 -9.11
N GLN A 8 -27.85 11.15 -9.79
CA GLN A 8 -27.71 9.80 -9.29
C GLN A 8 -26.29 9.65 -8.72
N ARG A 9 -26.18 9.37 -7.42
CA ARG A 9 -24.88 9.10 -6.79
C ARG A 9 -24.29 7.91 -7.54
N THR A 10 -23.09 8.05 -8.07
CA THR A 10 -22.34 6.94 -8.64
C THR A 10 -21.98 6.02 -7.48
N GLU A 11 -22.63 4.87 -7.34
CA GLU A 11 -22.40 3.93 -6.23
C GLU A 11 -21.05 3.22 -6.27
N GLU A 12 -20.13 3.67 -7.13
CA GLU A 12 -18.95 2.91 -7.53
C GLU A 12 -17.66 3.67 -7.19
N TYR A 13 -16.64 2.93 -6.76
CA TYR A 13 -15.29 3.47 -6.61
C TYR A 13 -14.67 3.70 -8.00
N ILE A 14 -14.03 4.87 -8.20
CA ILE A 14 -13.27 5.14 -9.42
C ILE A 14 -11.84 5.53 -9.03
N LEU A 15 -10.87 4.69 -9.41
CA LEU A 15 -9.46 4.93 -9.24
C LEU A 15 -8.91 5.72 -10.43
N TYR A 16 -8.41 6.92 -10.16
CA TYR A 16 -7.69 7.76 -11.12
C TYR A 16 -6.19 7.54 -10.92
N TYR A 17 -5.56 6.82 -11.84
CA TYR A 17 -4.13 6.54 -11.83
C TYR A 17 -3.56 6.35 -13.24
N TRP A 18 -2.24 6.44 -13.36
CA TRP A 18 -1.53 6.22 -14.62
C TRP A 18 -1.71 4.78 -15.14
N PRO A 19 -1.87 4.57 -16.46
CA PRO A 19 -1.89 3.23 -17.05
C PRO A 19 -0.46 2.70 -17.24
N GLY A 20 -0.32 1.38 -17.34
CA GLY A 20 0.92 0.71 -17.76
C GLY A 20 2.01 0.56 -16.69
N ILE A 21 1.79 1.09 -15.48
CA ILE A 21 2.62 0.86 -14.29
C ILE A 21 1.75 0.57 -13.06
N PRO A 22 2.14 -0.36 -12.17
CA PRO A 22 1.45 -0.55 -10.90
C PRO A 22 1.43 0.74 -10.10
N GLY A 23 2.63 1.27 -9.85
CA GLY A 23 2.89 2.54 -9.19
C GLY A 23 2.19 2.69 -7.83
N ARG A 24 1.95 3.95 -7.44
CA ARG A 24 1.30 4.31 -6.17
C ARG A 24 -0.19 3.93 -6.14
N GLY A 25 -0.80 3.65 -7.30
CA GLY A 25 -2.19 3.20 -7.42
C GLY A 25 -2.37 1.74 -7.03
N GLU A 26 -1.33 0.91 -7.15
CA GLU A 26 -1.43 -0.52 -6.90
C GLU A 26 -1.86 -0.86 -5.48
N TYR A 27 -1.41 -0.08 -4.50
CA TYR A 27 -1.82 -0.26 -3.11
C TYR A 27 -3.34 -0.12 -2.92
N VAL A 28 -3.98 0.80 -3.66
CA VAL A 28 -5.43 0.97 -3.64
C VAL A 28 -6.13 -0.20 -4.35
N ARG A 29 -5.57 -0.68 -5.46
CA ARG A 29 -6.07 -1.87 -6.17
C ARG A 29 -6.04 -3.08 -5.26
N LEU A 30 -4.91 -3.37 -4.61
CA LEU A 30 -4.76 -4.51 -3.69
C LEU A 30 -5.80 -4.48 -2.56
N ALA A 31 -6.07 -3.31 -1.96
CA ALA A 31 -7.07 -3.19 -0.91
C ALA A 31 -8.51 -3.50 -1.41
N LEU A 32 -8.86 -3.02 -2.60
CA LEU A 32 -10.19 -3.24 -3.19
C LEU A 32 -10.34 -4.69 -3.69
N GLU A 33 -9.31 -5.25 -4.32
CA GLU A 33 -9.26 -6.63 -4.81
C GLU A 33 -9.30 -7.63 -3.65
N TYR A 34 -8.55 -7.37 -2.57
CA TYR A 34 -8.62 -8.16 -1.33
C TYR A 34 -10.05 -8.27 -0.80
N ALA A 35 -10.73 -7.12 -0.72
CA ALA A 35 -12.09 -7.04 -0.18
C ALA A 35 -13.18 -7.47 -1.19
N GLY A 36 -12.81 -7.80 -2.43
CA GLY A 36 -13.77 -8.10 -3.50
C GLY A 36 -14.69 -6.92 -3.84
N ILE A 37 -14.24 -5.68 -3.61
CA ILE A 37 -15.03 -4.47 -3.85
C ILE A 37 -14.84 -4.03 -5.31
N PRO A 38 -15.92 -3.91 -6.09
CA PRO A 38 -15.81 -3.46 -7.48
C PRO A 38 -15.37 -2.01 -7.57
N TYR A 39 -14.52 -1.73 -8.56
CA TYR A 39 -14.06 -0.38 -8.89
C TYR A 39 -13.80 -0.27 -10.39
N ARG A 40 -13.78 0.97 -10.89
CA ARG A 40 -13.32 1.28 -12.25
C ARG A 40 -12.00 2.02 -12.21
N GLU A 41 -11.22 1.85 -13.26
CA GLU A 41 -10.05 2.67 -13.52
C GLU A 41 -10.37 3.80 -14.52
N ASN A 42 -9.88 5.00 -14.23
CA ASN A 42 -9.94 6.13 -15.13
C ASN A 42 -8.55 6.75 -15.31
N HIS A 43 -7.92 6.39 -16.42
CA HIS A 43 -6.60 6.89 -16.80
C HIS A 43 -6.65 8.22 -17.57
N LYS A 44 -7.76 8.49 -18.27
CA LYS A 44 -7.88 9.61 -19.22
C LYS A 44 -8.11 10.94 -18.51
N ASP A 45 -8.84 10.91 -17.39
CA ASP A 45 -9.24 12.11 -16.67
C ASP A 45 -8.30 12.44 -15.49
N VAL A 46 -7.16 11.76 -15.36
CA VAL A 46 -6.16 12.07 -14.32
C VAL A 46 -5.74 13.55 -14.36
N PRO A 47 -5.37 14.16 -15.51
CA PRO A 47 -5.03 15.59 -15.51
C PRO A 47 -6.18 16.47 -15.04
N LYS A 48 -7.42 16.12 -15.43
CA LYS A 48 -8.62 16.88 -15.06
C LYS A 48 -8.87 16.83 -13.56
N ILE A 49 -8.64 15.70 -12.90
CA ILE A 49 -8.90 15.61 -11.45
C ILE A 49 -7.87 16.40 -10.62
N LEU A 50 -6.65 16.57 -11.12
CA LEU A 50 -5.59 17.35 -10.46
C LEU A 50 -5.83 18.87 -10.56
N THR A 51 -6.33 19.35 -11.70
CA THR A 51 -6.48 20.79 -11.97
C THR A 51 -7.86 21.34 -11.59
N LYS A 52 -8.82 20.48 -11.22
CA LYS A 52 -10.19 20.91 -10.95
C LYS A 52 -10.31 21.55 -9.57
N THR A 53 -10.47 22.88 -9.56
CA THR A 53 -10.70 23.71 -8.37
C THR A 53 -12.17 24.07 -8.16
N GLU A 54 -13.02 23.81 -9.17
CA GLU A 54 -14.43 24.18 -9.19
C GLU A 54 -15.30 23.19 -8.40
N LYS A 55 -15.31 23.39 -7.07
CA LYS A 55 -16.37 23.10 -6.08
C LYS A 55 -15.71 23.05 -4.69
N ILE A 56 -15.69 24.22 -4.05
CA ILE A 56 -15.02 24.48 -2.77
C ILE A 56 -15.59 23.58 -1.67
N GLY A 57 -14.68 22.97 -0.91
CA GLY A 57 -14.91 22.07 0.22
C GLY A 57 -13.77 21.05 0.43
N THR A 58 -12.95 20.81 -0.61
CA THR A 58 -11.75 19.97 -0.58
C THR A 58 -10.61 20.64 -1.35
N PRO A 59 -9.35 20.57 -0.88
CA PRO A 59 -8.21 21.10 -1.61
C PRO A 59 -8.03 20.37 -2.95
N PRO A 60 -7.42 21.02 -3.97
CA PRO A 60 -7.08 20.34 -5.22
C PRO A 60 -6.12 19.16 -4.95
N HIS A 61 -6.17 18.15 -5.82
CA HIS A 61 -5.34 16.95 -5.69
C HIS A 61 -3.98 17.21 -6.33
N PHE A 62 -2.89 17.06 -5.56
CA PHE A 62 -1.54 17.35 -6.03
C PHE A 62 -1.05 16.35 -7.09
N ALA A 63 -1.23 15.06 -6.83
CA ALA A 63 -0.80 13.97 -7.70
C ALA A 63 -1.72 12.75 -7.54
N PRO A 64 -1.78 11.85 -8.54
CA PRO A 64 -2.47 10.58 -8.40
C PRO A 64 -1.65 9.62 -7.49
N PRO A 65 -2.29 8.61 -6.88
CA PRO A 65 -3.68 8.22 -7.08
C PRO A 65 -4.69 9.15 -6.42
N ALA A 66 -5.85 9.23 -7.06
CA ALA A 66 -7.06 9.78 -6.47
C ALA A 66 -8.18 8.74 -6.58
N LEU A 67 -8.99 8.60 -5.54
CA LEU A 67 -10.11 7.67 -5.48
C LEU A 67 -11.40 8.47 -5.31
N GLN A 68 -12.30 8.37 -6.29
CA GLN A 68 -13.68 8.77 -6.11
C GLN A 68 -14.40 7.69 -5.31
N LEU A 69 -15.07 8.13 -4.25
CA LEU A 69 -15.90 7.32 -3.38
C LEU A 69 -17.32 7.18 -3.94
N PRO A 70 -18.12 6.20 -3.47
CA PRO A 70 -19.54 6.08 -3.81
C PRO A 70 -20.37 7.34 -3.50
N SER A 71 -19.89 8.21 -2.61
CA SER A 71 -20.54 9.50 -2.34
C SER A 71 -20.35 10.54 -3.43
N GLY A 72 -19.46 10.28 -4.40
CA GLY A 72 -18.98 11.23 -5.40
C GLY A 72 -17.84 12.13 -4.94
N ARG A 73 -17.42 12.06 -3.67
CA ARG A 73 -16.25 12.78 -3.15
C ARG A 73 -14.97 12.10 -3.61
N VAL A 74 -13.91 12.88 -3.84
CA VAL A 74 -12.60 12.38 -4.22
C VAL A 74 -11.60 12.59 -3.10
N ILE A 75 -10.74 11.60 -2.86
CA ILE A 75 -9.62 11.63 -1.92
C ILE A 75 -8.34 11.29 -2.70
N SER A 76 -7.26 12.02 -2.50
CA SER A 76 -5.92 11.72 -3.04
C SER A 76 -4.95 11.39 -1.91
N GLN A 77 -3.71 11.04 -2.25
CA GLN A 77 -2.68 10.45 -1.37
C GLN A 77 -2.99 9.00 -1.03
N THR A 78 -2.14 8.07 -1.48
CA THR A 78 -2.24 6.63 -1.19
C THR A 78 -2.51 6.35 0.30
N PRO A 79 -1.76 6.89 1.28
CA PRO A 79 -2.02 6.58 2.69
C PRO A 79 -3.37 7.10 3.17
N ALA A 80 -3.78 8.29 2.73
CA ALA A 80 -5.08 8.85 3.10
C ALA A 80 -6.24 8.03 2.50
N ILE A 81 -6.09 7.55 1.26
CA ILE A 81 -7.05 6.66 0.62
C ILE A 81 -7.15 5.35 1.40
N LEU A 82 -6.02 4.69 1.68
CA LEU A 82 -5.98 3.42 2.40
C LEU A 82 -6.55 3.54 3.81
N ASN A 83 -6.19 4.57 4.58
CA ASN A 83 -6.75 4.80 5.91
C ASN A 83 -8.27 5.07 5.87
N HIS A 84 -8.77 5.67 4.78
CA HIS A 84 -10.19 5.92 4.61
C HIS A 84 -10.98 4.65 4.23
N ILE A 85 -10.43 3.81 3.36
CA ILE A 85 -11.11 2.59 2.90
C ILE A 85 -10.82 1.37 3.77
N GLY A 86 -9.80 1.41 4.62
CA GLY A 86 -9.37 0.31 5.49
C GLY A 86 -10.54 -0.36 6.24
N PRO A 87 -11.32 0.38 7.05
CA PRO A 87 -12.46 -0.21 7.76
C PRO A 87 -13.52 -0.80 6.82
N ARG A 88 -13.72 -0.18 5.66
CA ARG A 88 -14.71 -0.61 4.65
C ARG A 88 -14.30 -1.90 3.93
N CYS A 89 -12.99 -2.13 3.84
CA CYS A 89 -12.39 -3.30 3.24
C CYS A 89 -12.11 -4.41 4.28
N GLY A 90 -12.40 -4.20 5.56
CA GLY A 90 -12.01 -5.13 6.63
C GLY A 90 -10.50 -5.16 6.90
N LEU A 91 -9.78 -4.11 6.50
CA LEU A 91 -8.32 -4.02 6.48
C LEU A 91 -7.75 -3.09 7.57
N ALA A 92 -8.54 -2.73 8.58
CA ALA A 92 -8.13 -1.83 9.66
C ALA A 92 -7.90 -2.55 11.01
N GLY A 93 -7.68 -3.87 10.98
CA GLY A 93 -7.64 -4.70 12.18
C GLY A 93 -9.03 -5.18 12.62
N VAL A 94 -9.10 -5.96 13.70
CA VAL A 94 -10.35 -6.61 14.15
C VAL A 94 -11.36 -5.59 14.66
N LEU A 95 -10.90 -4.67 15.51
CA LEU A 95 -11.72 -3.60 16.10
C LEU A 95 -11.81 -2.40 15.17
N GLY A 96 -10.69 -1.97 14.56
CA GLY A 96 -10.67 -0.83 13.65
C GLY A 96 -11.58 -1.03 12.43
N SER A 97 -11.79 -2.28 11.99
CA SER A 97 -12.76 -2.58 10.91
C SER A 97 -14.23 -2.43 11.33
N LYS A 98 -14.54 -2.43 12.62
CA LYS A 98 -15.90 -2.15 13.13
C LYS A 98 -16.31 -0.68 12.94
N LEU A 99 -15.36 0.21 12.64
CA LEU A 99 -15.61 1.62 12.29
C LEU A 99 -16.19 1.79 10.87
N ASN A 100 -16.58 0.70 10.21
CA ASN A 100 -17.19 0.72 8.89
C ASN A 100 -18.60 1.34 8.92
N THR A 101 -18.75 2.52 8.33
CA THR A 101 -20.03 3.24 8.26
C THR A 101 -20.81 3.04 6.96
N LEU A 102 -20.28 2.30 5.98
CA LEU A 102 -20.90 2.19 4.66
C LEU A 102 -22.04 1.17 4.60
N THR A 103 -21.95 0.05 5.32
CA THR A 103 -22.98 -0.99 5.32
C THR A 103 -24.00 -0.76 6.44
N ALA A 104 -25.21 -1.31 6.30
CA ALA A 104 -26.21 -1.23 7.37
C ALA A 104 -25.72 -1.99 8.61
N GLU A 105 -25.11 -3.13 8.37
CA GLU A 105 -24.49 -4.01 9.35
C GLU A 105 -23.36 -3.29 10.09
N GLY A 106 -22.47 -2.59 9.37
CA GLY A 106 -21.38 -1.83 9.98
C GLY A 106 -21.88 -0.66 10.82
N ARG A 107 -22.92 0.05 10.38
CA ARG A 107 -23.56 1.11 11.17
C ARG A 107 -24.23 0.58 12.44
N THR A 108 -24.80 -0.62 12.38
CA THR A 108 -25.36 -1.28 13.57
C THR A 108 -24.24 -1.68 14.52
N ALA A 109 -23.22 -2.38 14.02
CA ALA A 109 -22.06 -2.81 14.82
C ALA A 109 -21.37 -1.63 15.51
N LEU A 110 -21.20 -0.49 14.82
CA LEU A 110 -20.62 0.72 15.39
C LEU A 110 -21.43 1.28 16.57
N ARG A 111 -22.77 1.18 16.54
CA ARG A 111 -23.64 1.67 17.63
C ARG A 111 -23.62 0.77 18.86
N GLU A 112 -23.18 -0.46 18.71
CA GLU A 112 -23.10 -1.45 19.78
C GLU A 112 -21.77 -1.39 20.55
N LEU A 113 -20.79 -0.64 20.05
CA LEU A 113 -19.50 -0.47 20.72
C LEU A 113 -19.63 0.43 21.95
N SER A 114 -19.00 -0.01 23.05
CA SER A 114 -18.75 0.84 24.21
C SER A 114 -17.71 1.92 23.89
N ASP A 115 -17.65 2.98 24.72
CA ASP A 115 -16.65 4.04 24.58
C ASP A 115 -15.20 3.49 24.62
N GLU A 116 -14.95 2.47 25.44
CA GLU A 116 -13.65 1.78 25.52
C GLU A 116 -13.33 1.02 24.23
N GLU A 117 -14.30 0.35 23.62
CA GLU A 117 -14.11 -0.35 22.35
C GLU A 117 -13.93 0.62 21.17
N LEU A 118 -14.59 1.79 21.21
CA LEU A 118 -14.39 2.84 20.23
C LEU A 118 -12.96 3.39 20.27
N GLU A 119 -12.44 3.66 21.47
CA GLU A 119 -11.06 4.12 21.64
C GLU A 119 -10.07 3.07 21.11
N LYS A 120 -10.21 1.81 21.53
CA LYS A 120 -9.35 0.71 21.07
C LYS A 120 -9.43 0.50 19.55
N ALA A 121 -10.59 0.73 18.94
CA ALA A 121 -10.75 0.64 17.49
C ALA A 121 -9.99 1.74 16.74
N GLU A 122 -10.01 2.98 17.23
CA GLU A 122 -9.22 4.08 16.65
C GLU A 122 -7.72 3.93 16.93
N GLU A 123 -7.33 3.40 18.10
CA GLU A 123 -5.94 3.04 18.41
C GLU A 123 -5.41 1.97 17.43
N GLU A 124 -6.14 0.86 17.25
CA GLU A 124 -5.75 -0.21 16.32
C GLU A 124 -5.64 0.33 14.88
N ARG A 125 -6.62 1.13 14.44
CA ARG A 125 -6.60 1.77 13.13
C ARG A 125 -5.39 2.71 12.96
N SER A 126 -5.01 3.42 14.02
CA SER A 126 -3.84 4.30 14.02
C SER A 126 -2.54 3.51 13.91
N VAL A 127 -2.43 2.36 14.60
CA VAL A 127 -1.28 1.45 14.49
C VAL A 127 -1.17 0.86 13.08
N VAL A 128 -2.28 0.39 12.51
CA VAL A 128 -2.31 -0.08 11.11
C VAL A 128 -1.87 1.01 10.15
N ASN A 129 -2.37 2.24 10.33
CA ASN A 129 -2.00 3.36 9.47
C ASN A 129 -0.52 3.78 9.64
N GLN A 130 0.02 3.71 10.86
CA GLN A 130 1.44 3.95 11.13
C GLN A 130 2.31 2.98 10.33
N LEU A 131 2.04 1.67 10.40
CA LEU A 131 2.82 0.67 9.67
C LEU A 131 2.63 0.79 8.14
N THR A 132 1.42 1.15 7.71
CA THR A 132 1.11 1.46 6.30
C THR A 132 1.99 2.63 5.81
N LEU A 133 2.09 3.71 6.58
CA LEU A 133 2.93 4.88 6.26
C LEU A 133 4.42 4.49 6.23
N THR A 134 4.90 3.76 7.23
CA THR A 134 6.30 3.31 7.29
C THR A 134 6.68 2.46 6.07
N ALA A 135 5.81 1.56 5.62
CA ALA A 135 6.07 0.76 4.42
C ALA A 135 6.06 1.64 3.15
N LEU A 136 5.19 2.65 3.07
CA LEU A 136 5.19 3.62 1.97
C LEU A 136 6.45 4.52 1.98
N ASP A 137 7.08 4.75 3.12
CA ASP A 137 8.38 5.42 3.18
C ASP A 137 9.48 4.58 2.54
N TRP A 138 9.49 3.25 2.76
CA TRP A 138 10.37 2.34 2.03
C TRP A 138 10.08 2.36 0.52
N CYS A 139 8.81 2.42 0.11
CA CYS A 139 8.46 2.60 -1.31
C CYS A 139 9.07 3.89 -1.90
N ASN A 140 9.01 5.00 -1.19
CA ASN A 140 9.59 6.27 -1.64
C ASN A 140 11.10 6.14 -1.78
N GLU A 141 11.76 5.58 -0.76
CA GLU A 141 13.20 5.42 -0.79
C GLU A 141 13.66 4.50 -1.94
N SER A 142 12.90 3.46 -2.25
CA SER A 142 13.19 2.56 -3.39
C SER A 142 13.17 3.29 -4.74
N HIS A 143 12.23 4.23 -4.91
CA HIS A 143 12.14 5.07 -6.12
C HIS A 143 13.31 6.07 -6.18
N ASP A 144 13.65 6.67 -5.05
CA ASP A 144 14.67 7.72 -4.98
C ASP A 144 16.07 7.18 -5.26
N VAL A 145 16.31 5.86 -5.16
CA VAL A 145 17.58 5.24 -5.58
C VAL A 145 17.91 5.53 -7.04
N HIS A 146 16.93 5.47 -7.94
CA HIS A 146 17.14 5.74 -9.37
C HIS A 146 16.75 7.17 -9.80
N HIS A 147 16.31 8.01 -8.86
CA HIS A 147 16.09 9.45 -9.03
C HIS A 147 16.61 10.28 -7.84
N PRO A 148 17.89 10.13 -7.43
CA PRO A 148 18.38 10.71 -6.17
C PRO A 148 18.59 12.23 -6.21
N ILE A 149 18.68 12.83 -7.40
CA ILE A 149 18.85 14.29 -7.57
C ILE A 149 17.49 14.95 -7.76
N ALA A 150 16.72 14.49 -8.74
CA ALA A 150 15.40 15.02 -9.04
C ALA A 150 14.56 14.00 -9.80
N THR A 151 13.28 13.94 -9.42
CA THR A 151 12.28 13.08 -10.06
C THR A 151 11.91 13.53 -11.47
N SER A 152 12.25 14.77 -11.85
CA SER A 152 12.03 15.33 -13.18
C SER A 152 13.17 15.07 -14.17
N LEU A 153 14.34 14.65 -13.69
CA LEU A 153 15.47 14.27 -14.54
C LEU A 153 15.36 12.80 -14.94
N TYR A 154 15.85 12.46 -16.13
CA TYR A 154 15.96 11.06 -16.54
C TYR A 154 16.99 10.32 -15.68
N TYR A 155 16.95 8.98 -15.70
CA TYR A 155 17.90 8.16 -14.94
C TYR A 155 19.33 8.36 -15.48
N GLU A 156 19.45 8.43 -16.80
CA GLU A 156 20.69 8.57 -17.56
C GLU A 156 21.43 9.88 -17.21
N GLU A 157 20.71 10.89 -16.71
CA GLU A 157 21.28 12.18 -16.29
C GLU A 157 21.80 12.17 -14.84
N GLN A 158 21.57 11.09 -14.09
CA GLN A 158 21.91 11.00 -12.67
C GLN A 158 22.45 9.61 -12.24
N GLN A 159 23.01 8.84 -13.18
CA GLN A 159 23.48 7.46 -12.94
C GLN A 159 24.58 7.37 -11.87
N GLU A 160 25.52 8.30 -11.85
CA GLU A 160 26.61 8.30 -10.84
C GLU A 160 26.05 8.48 -9.42
N ALA A 161 25.14 9.44 -9.24
CA ALA A 161 24.44 9.64 -7.97
C ALA A 161 23.56 8.44 -7.62
N ALA A 162 22.91 7.81 -8.61
CA ALA A 162 22.10 6.61 -8.42
C ALA A 162 22.94 5.41 -7.96
N ALA A 163 24.15 5.24 -8.51
CA ALA A 163 25.08 4.19 -8.07
C ALA A 163 25.48 4.36 -6.60
N GLN A 164 25.78 5.61 -6.18
CA GLN A 164 26.09 5.92 -4.77
C GLN A 164 24.88 5.67 -3.86
N ALA A 165 23.68 6.11 -4.28
CA ALA A 165 22.45 5.87 -3.54
C ALA A 165 22.14 4.37 -3.41
N ALA A 166 22.33 3.59 -4.48
CA ALA A 166 22.11 2.16 -4.50
C ALA A 166 23.05 1.41 -3.55
N GLU A 167 24.33 1.79 -3.47
CA GLU A 167 25.27 1.19 -2.53
C GLU A 167 24.80 1.35 -1.07
N VAL A 168 24.43 2.58 -0.68
CA VAL A 168 23.88 2.87 0.65
C VAL A 168 22.57 2.10 0.87
N PHE A 169 21.70 2.08 -0.14
CA PHE A 169 20.41 1.43 -0.04
C PHE A 169 20.54 -0.08 0.20
N ARG A 170 21.39 -0.77 -0.58
CA ARG A 170 21.63 -2.22 -0.42
C ARG A 170 22.32 -2.57 0.88
N LYS A 171 23.36 -1.82 1.27
CA LYS A 171 24.18 -2.12 2.45
C LYS A 171 23.46 -1.81 3.76
N ILE A 172 22.73 -0.71 3.81
CA ILE A 172 22.23 -0.14 5.07
C ILE A 172 20.71 -0.14 5.11
N ARG A 173 20.06 0.34 4.05
CA ARG A 173 18.63 0.70 4.13
C ARG A 173 17.70 -0.49 3.97
N ILE A 174 17.93 -1.37 2.98
CA ILE A 174 17.17 -2.61 2.83
C ILE A 174 17.23 -3.46 4.11
N PRO A 175 18.42 -3.76 4.70
CA PRO A 175 18.48 -4.47 5.98
C PRO A 175 17.69 -3.76 7.09
N ARG A 176 17.81 -2.44 7.23
CA ARG A 176 17.09 -1.69 8.27
C ARG A 176 15.57 -1.77 8.12
N TRP A 177 15.05 -1.71 6.89
CA TRP A 177 13.62 -1.88 6.63
C TRP A 177 13.16 -3.30 6.99
N LEU A 178 13.90 -4.32 6.55
CA LEU A 178 13.61 -5.71 6.89
C LEU A 178 13.69 -5.97 8.39
N GLU A 179 14.70 -5.47 9.08
CA GLU A 179 14.85 -5.56 10.54
C GLU A 179 13.66 -4.96 11.29
N TYR A 180 13.20 -3.78 10.85
CA TYR A 180 12.03 -3.14 11.45
C TYR A 180 10.78 -4.03 11.33
N PHE A 181 10.43 -4.48 10.12
CA PHE A 181 9.23 -5.28 9.91
C PHE A 181 9.36 -6.69 10.50
N GLU A 182 10.56 -7.27 10.48
CA GLU A 182 10.85 -8.53 11.18
C GLU A 182 10.61 -8.37 12.68
N SER A 183 11.07 -7.27 13.29
CA SER A 183 10.80 -6.99 14.69
C SER A 183 9.31 -6.83 14.98
N VAL A 184 8.56 -6.13 14.12
CA VAL A 184 7.10 -5.97 14.28
C VAL A 184 6.42 -7.34 14.26
N LEU A 185 6.71 -8.18 13.26
CA LEU A 185 6.16 -9.53 13.12
C LEU A 185 6.55 -10.43 14.30
N ALA A 186 7.83 -10.43 14.66
CA ALA A 186 8.37 -11.23 15.76
C ALA A 186 7.75 -10.85 17.12
N SER A 187 7.41 -9.58 17.30
CA SER A 187 6.84 -9.07 18.55
C SER A 187 5.31 -9.07 18.59
N ASN A 188 4.61 -9.50 17.53
CA ASN A 188 3.15 -9.46 17.50
C ASN A 188 2.55 -10.52 18.45
N PRO A 189 1.98 -10.11 19.61
CA PRO A 189 1.51 -11.04 20.63
C PRO A 189 0.32 -11.88 20.16
N ALA A 190 -0.45 -11.41 19.19
CA ALA A 190 -1.62 -12.13 18.67
C ALA A 190 -1.24 -13.37 17.84
N THR A 191 0.02 -13.47 17.40
CA THR A 191 0.56 -14.61 16.65
C THR A 191 1.48 -15.50 17.49
N GLU A 192 1.75 -15.11 18.74
CA GLU A 192 2.60 -15.88 19.65
C GLU A 192 1.97 -17.25 19.97
N GLY A 193 2.75 -18.32 19.85
CA GLY A 193 2.29 -19.68 20.11
C GLY A 193 1.28 -20.25 19.11
N THR A 194 0.96 -19.51 18.03
CA THR A 194 0.07 -20.00 16.96
C THR A 194 0.83 -20.86 15.96
N ASN A 195 0.15 -21.83 15.36
CA ASN A 195 0.70 -22.63 14.26
C ASN A 195 0.65 -21.90 12.89
N GLU A 196 0.09 -20.69 12.85
CA GLU A 196 -0.12 -19.90 11.62
C GLU A 196 1.13 -19.07 11.22
N GLY A 197 2.19 -19.14 12.03
CA GLY A 197 3.42 -18.38 11.83
C GLY A 197 3.27 -16.90 12.18
N ARG A 198 4.40 -16.18 12.25
CA ARG A 198 4.44 -14.75 12.58
C ARG A 198 4.34 -13.91 11.31
N THR A 199 3.17 -13.92 10.68
CA THR A 199 2.99 -13.39 9.32
C THR A 199 1.96 -12.25 9.21
N TYR A 200 1.48 -11.73 10.34
CA TYR A 200 0.55 -10.59 10.41
C TYR A 200 1.21 -9.44 11.17
N LEU A 201 1.17 -8.24 10.60
CA LEU A 201 1.74 -7.05 11.24
C LEU A 201 0.93 -6.56 12.44
N VAL A 202 -0.40 -6.68 12.40
CA VAL A 202 -1.31 -6.27 13.48
C VAL A 202 -2.36 -7.35 13.70
N GLY A 203 -2.49 -7.82 14.94
CA GLY A 203 -3.49 -8.83 15.29
C GLY A 203 -3.24 -10.15 14.55
N LYS A 204 -4.30 -10.75 14.01
CA LYS A 204 -4.27 -12.07 13.36
C LYS A 204 -5.01 -12.08 12.00
N GLN A 205 -5.14 -10.93 11.37
CA GLN A 205 -5.80 -10.78 10.09
C GLN A 205 -5.02 -9.82 9.19
N THR A 206 -5.24 -9.93 7.89
CA THR A 206 -4.63 -9.02 6.92
C THR A 206 -5.20 -7.61 7.08
N THR A 207 -4.30 -6.63 7.05
CA THR A 207 -4.60 -5.20 7.12
C THR A 207 -4.00 -4.46 5.92
N THR A 208 -4.27 -3.16 5.79
CA THR A 208 -3.61 -2.35 4.77
C THR A 208 -2.09 -2.36 4.91
N ALA A 209 -1.57 -2.50 6.14
CA ALA A 209 -0.14 -2.57 6.38
C ALA A 209 0.49 -3.81 5.72
N ASP A 210 -0.16 -4.97 5.84
CA ASP A 210 0.32 -6.23 5.26
C ASP A 210 0.31 -6.16 3.72
N LEU A 211 -0.78 -5.63 3.13
CA LEU A 211 -0.89 -5.48 1.68
C LEU A 211 0.15 -4.50 1.11
N VAL A 212 0.42 -3.40 1.82
CA VAL A 212 1.44 -2.43 1.41
C VAL A 212 2.83 -3.05 1.52
N LEU A 213 3.17 -3.67 2.66
CA LEU A 213 4.46 -4.33 2.84
C LEU A 213 4.69 -5.42 1.79
N PHE A 214 3.67 -6.23 1.51
CA PHE A 214 3.71 -7.23 0.44
C PHE A 214 4.12 -6.60 -0.89
N HIS A 215 3.47 -5.52 -1.33
CA HIS A 215 3.77 -4.92 -2.62
C HIS A 215 5.12 -4.20 -2.64
N VAL A 216 5.52 -3.57 -1.54
CA VAL A 216 6.84 -2.93 -1.42
C VAL A 216 7.96 -3.97 -1.48
N LEU A 217 7.79 -5.11 -0.79
CA LEU A 217 8.76 -6.20 -0.84
C LEU A 217 8.80 -6.84 -2.23
N ASP A 218 7.65 -7.09 -2.86
CA ASP A 218 7.58 -7.65 -4.23
C ASP A 218 8.24 -6.72 -5.25
N GLY A 219 8.08 -5.40 -5.08
CA GLY A 219 8.76 -4.38 -5.89
C GLY A 219 10.28 -4.37 -5.68
N ASN A 220 10.75 -4.51 -4.43
CA ASN A 220 12.18 -4.61 -4.14
C ASN A 220 12.79 -5.95 -4.57
N LEU A 221 12.03 -7.05 -4.54
CA LEU A 221 12.42 -8.33 -5.11
C LEU A 221 12.61 -8.26 -6.63
N PHE A 222 11.84 -7.39 -7.30
CA PHE A 222 12.03 -7.08 -8.72
C PHE A 222 13.22 -6.14 -8.96
N ALA A 223 13.37 -5.07 -8.16
CA ALA A 223 14.38 -4.04 -8.38
C ALA A 223 15.80 -4.45 -7.93
N PHE A 224 15.92 -5.25 -6.86
CA PHE A 224 17.18 -5.69 -6.26
C PHE A 224 17.20 -7.21 -5.99
N PRO A 225 16.97 -8.06 -7.02
CA PRO A 225 16.83 -9.51 -6.85
C PRO A 225 18.06 -10.17 -6.24
N ALA A 226 19.29 -9.74 -6.58
CA ALA A 226 20.51 -10.30 -6.01
C ALA A 226 20.59 -9.98 -4.51
N ARG A 227 20.38 -8.72 -4.13
CA ARG A 227 20.46 -8.31 -2.72
C ARG A 227 19.39 -8.97 -1.87
N LEU A 228 18.12 -8.94 -2.29
CA LEU A 228 17.03 -9.55 -1.53
C LEU A 228 17.14 -11.08 -1.52
N GLY A 229 17.66 -11.68 -2.60
CA GLY A 229 17.97 -13.11 -2.66
C GLY A 229 19.01 -13.52 -1.62
N GLN A 230 20.08 -12.72 -1.46
CA GLN A 230 21.08 -12.93 -0.42
C GLN A 230 20.47 -12.81 0.99
N LEU A 231 19.72 -11.75 1.25
CA LEU A 231 19.10 -11.51 2.57
C LEU A 231 18.06 -12.58 2.92
N ARG A 232 17.31 -13.09 1.94
CA ARG A 232 16.38 -14.22 2.13
C ARG A 232 17.10 -15.51 2.53
N LYS A 233 18.26 -15.81 1.92
CA LYS A 233 19.06 -17.00 2.26
C LYS A 233 19.68 -16.92 3.66
N SER A 234 19.81 -15.73 4.25
CA SER A 234 20.39 -15.56 5.58
C SER A 234 19.50 -16.09 6.71
N GLY A 235 18.20 -16.28 6.49
CA GLY A 235 17.23 -16.70 7.52
C GLY A 235 16.85 -15.60 8.52
N LYS A 236 17.47 -14.41 8.46
CA LYS A 236 17.26 -13.34 9.45
C LYS A 236 15.89 -12.66 9.36
N TYR A 237 15.22 -12.76 8.22
CA TYR A 237 13.98 -12.03 7.91
C TYR A 237 12.86 -12.98 7.45
N ASP A 238 12.87 -14.22 7.95
CA ASP A 238 11.98 -15.29 7.49
C ASP A 238 10.51 -14.93 7.67
N ASN A 239 10.15 -14.18 8.73
CA ASN A 239 8.77 -13.77 8.94
C ASN A 239 8.32 -12.76 7.89
N VAL A 240 9.18 -11.81 7.50
CA VAL A 240 8.88 -10.85 6.43
C VAL A 240 8.66 -11.55 5.09
N PHE A 241 9.52 -12.50 4.73
CA PHE A 241 9.34 -13.27 3.49
C PHE A 241 8.14 -14.23 3.57
N ALA A 242 7.83 -14.78 4.74
CA ALA A 242 6.64 -15.60 4.94
C ALA A 242 5.35 -14.78 4.85
N LEU A 243 5.32 -13.54 5.37
CA LEU A 243 4.21 -12.59 5.15
C LEU A 243 3.99 -12.36 3.65
N HIS A 244 5.07 -12.15 2.90
CA HIS A 244 4.97 -11.95 1.45
C HIS A 244 4.35 -13.16 0.73
N GLU A 245 4.79 -14.38 1.02
CA GLU A 245 4.19 -15.57 0.42
C GLU A 245 2.73 -15.78 0.87
N ARG A 246 2.41 -15.51 2.14
CA ARG A 246 1.03 -15.57 2.65
C ARG A 246 0.11 -14.62 1.88
N VAL A 247 0.44 -13.33 1.84
CA VAL A 247 -0.39 -12.32 1.18
C VAL A 247 -0.55 -12.63 -0.31
N LYS A 248 0.52 -13.08 -0.97
CA LYS A 248 0.50 -13.49 -2.38
C LYS A 248 -0.51 -14.62 -2.67
N GLY A 249 -0.63 -15.57 -1.74
CA GLY A 249 -1.53 -16.71 -1.83
C GLY A 249 -2.95 -16.46 -1.28
N GLU A 250 -3.20 -15.29 -0.71
CA GLU A 250 -4.47 -14.98 -0.05
C GLU A 250 -5.60 -14.80 -1.07
N LYS A 251 -6.83 -15.17 -0.68
CA LYS A 251 -8.02 -15.01 -1.53
C LYS A 251 -8.19 -13.53 -1.93
N GLY A 252 -8.64 -13.28 -3.15
CA GLY A 252 -8.71 -11.95 -3.74
C GLY A 252 -7.38 -11.49 -4.32
N ILE A 253 -6.27 -11.60 -3.59
CA ILE A 253 -4.94 -11.22 -4.08
C ILE A 253 -4.40 -12.20 -5.11
N GLY A 254 -4.40 -13.50 -4.79
CA GLY A 254 -3.93 -14.54 -5.72
C GLY A 254 -4.74 -14.56 -7.02
N GLU A 255 -6.06 -14.37 -6.93
CA GLU A 255 -6.97 -14.26 -8.07
C GLU A 255 -6.68 -13.00 -8.91
N TYR A 256 -6.48 -11.85 -8.26
CA TYR A 256 -6.10 -10.61 -8.93
C TYR A 256 -4.77 -10.73 -9.68
N ILE A 257 -3.74 -11.33 -9.06
CA ILE A 257 -2.46 -11.61 -9.72
C ILE A 257 -2.66 -12.53 -10.92
N ALA A 258 -3.39 -13.63 -10.76
CA ALA A 258 -3.65 -14.61 -11.82
C ALA A 258 -4.51 -14.06 -12.96
N SER A 259 -5.34 -13.04 -12.70
CA SER A 259 -6.22 -12.43 -13.69
C SER A 259 -5.50 -11.66 -14.80
N GLY A 260 -4.22 -11.32 -14.59
CA GLY A 260 -3.47 -10.44 -15.49
C GLY A 260 -3.85 -8.95 -15.38
N ARG A 261 -4.81 -8.57 -14.52
CA ARG A 261 -5.10 -7.16 -14.21
C ARG A 261 -3.95 -6.47 -13.48
N ARG A 262 -3.23 -7.21 -12.63
CA ARG A 262 -2.02 -6.71 -11.97
C ARG A 262 -0.95 -6.40 -13.01
N GLN A 263 -0.62 -5.12 -13.14
CA GLN A 263 0.38 -4.67 -14.08
C GLN A 263 1.77 -5.16 -13.65
N LYS A 264 2.65 -5.39 -14.63
CA LYS A 264 4.03 -5.79 -14.35
C LYS A 264 4.84 -4.58 -13.91
N PHE A 265 5.82 -4.78 -13.03
CA PHE A 265 6.84 -3.76 -12.77
C PHE A 265 7.59 -3.43 -14.08
N SER A 266 7.95 -2.17 -14.23
CA SER A 266 8.58 -1.59 -15.42
C SER A 266 9.20 -0.25 -15.04
N MET A 267 9.11 0.80 -15.86
CA MET A 267 9.66 2.14 -15.61
C MET A 267 8.82 2.95 -14.60
N GLY A 268 8.47 2.34 -13.47
CA GLY A 268 7.66 2.90 -12.38
C GLY A 268 8.49 3.27 -11.15
N LEU A 269 7.93 2.96 -9.97
CA LEU A 269 8.56 3.17 -8.66
C LEU A 269 9.67 2.16 -8.34
N PHE A 270 9.54 0.95 -8.87
CA PHE A 270 10.52 -0.12 -8.71
C PHE A 270 11.06 -0.43 -10.10
N ARG A 271 12.35 -0.20 -10.30
CA ARG A 271 13.04 -0.41 -11.58
C ARG A 271 14.22 -1.32 -11.36
N TYR A 272 14.37 -2.31 -12.23
CA TYR A 272 15.57 -3.14 -12.25
C TYR A 272 16.61 -2.49 -13.16
N TYR A 273 17.75 -2.15 -12.58
CA TYR A 273 18.97 -1.74 -13.27
C TYR A 273 20.08 -2.66 -12.78
N GLU A 274 20.72 -3.38 -13.68
CA GLU A 274 21.73 -4.38 -13.35
C GLU A 274 22.90 -3.74 -12.58
N GLU A 275 23.29 -2.53 -12.95
CA GLU A 275 24.36 -1.74 -12.33
C GLU A 275 24.03 -1.21 -10.93
N LEU A 276 22.75 -1.21 -10.53
CA LEU A 276 22.31 -0.77 -9.20
C LEU A 276 22.06 -1.93 -8.24
N ASP A 277 22.11 -3.18 -8.70
CA ASP A 277 21.90 -4.37 -7.85
C ASP A 277 23.23 -5.08 -7.53
N GLY A 278 23.22 -5.93 -6.51
CA GLY A 278 24.38 -6.72 -6.12
C GLY A 278 24.26 -7.34 -4.73
N GLU A 279 24.95 -8.45 -4.53
CA GLU A 279 25.18 -8.99 -3.19
C GLU A 279 26.20 -8.12 -2.44
N GLU A 280 26.07 -8.05 -1.11
CA GLU A 280 27.00 -7.31 -0.25
C GLU A 280 27.72 -8.28 0.68
N LYS A 281 29.02 -8.09 0.92
CA LYS A 281 29.76 -8.96 1.85
C LYS A 281 29.17 -8.83 3.25
N GLU A 282 28.94 -9.96 3.93
CA GLU A 282 28.60 -9.95 5.35
C GLU A 282 29.79 -9.36 6.12
N THR A 283 29.56 -8.24 6.81
CA THR A 283 30.52 -7.63 7.75
C THR A 283 30.39 -8.26 9.13
#